data_AF-A0A7C2X307-F1
#
_entry.id   AF-A0A7C2X307-F1
#
_cell.length_a   1.000
_cell.length_b   1.000
_cell.length_c   1.000
_cell.angle_alpha   90.00
_cell.angle_beta   90.00
_cell.angle_gamma   90.00
#
_symmetry.space_group_name_H-M   'P 1'
#
loop_
_entity.id
_entity.type
_entity.pdbx_description
1 polymer ?
#
loop_
_entity_poly.entity_id
_entity_poly.type
_entity_poly.pdbx_seq_one_letter_code
_entity_poly.pdbx_strand_id
1 'polypeptide(L)'
;MLALSNEPQQLVEMVLDKLLHLLKVDYGWVQLVSSQDRNLRLVASRGRRSEMMPMLSLMDSQRNLGERVVVGSKVVVPDLSRDSRDGLSLFGLAGFRSLVAVPIRTYRTQGVIGVASRTKKRLDKEVAELLMTVAGLVGAALNVAELGRIALDRERQRVAEEVSKEETVAAESSYRSELTNGSELLAVAEGDFKESPDVGTSKVEPEEDSAGGVEVFGDHSRKMTTFRRTHQEG
;
A
#
# COMPACT_ATOMS: atom_id res chain seq x y z
N MET A 1 7.77 1.61 -2.01
CA MET A 1 8.55 2.85 -2.00
C MET A 1 7.53 3.99 -2.03
N LEU A 2 7.46 4.83 -0.99
CA LEU A 2 6.48 5.91 -0.91
C LEU A 2 6.94 7.05 -1.85
N ALA A 3 6.64 6.93 -3.13
CA ALA A 3 6.68 8.07 -4.04
C ALA A 3 5.50 8.97 -3.65
N LEU A 4 5.74 9.86 -2.70
CA LEU A 4 4.90 11.03 -2.53
C LEU A 4 4.82 11.70 -3.92
N SER A 5 3.61 12.08 -4.33
CA SER A 5 3.43 13.01 -5.44
C SER A 5 4.45 14.16 -5.30
N ASN A 6 4.96 14.69 -6.40
CA ASN A 6 6.03 15.69 -6.41
C ASN A 6 5.71 16.88 -5.48
N GLU A 7 4.42 17.22 -5.33
CA GLU A 7 3.91 18.36 -4.57
C GLU A 7 4.14 18.28 -3.04
N PRO A 8 3.63 17.28 -2.29
CA PRO A 8 3.84 17.20 -0.83
C PRO A 8 5.31 17.04 -0.44
N GLN A 9 6.10 16.34 -1.25
CA GLN A 9 7.53 16.17 -1.00
C GLN A 9 8.26 17.52 -1.13
N GLN A 10 8.02 18.25 -2.22
CA GLN A 10 8.58 19.59 -2.43
C GLN A 10 8.14 20.58 -1.35
N LEU A 11 6.89 20.51 -0.88
CA LEU A 11 6.40 21.35 0.21
C LEU A 11 7.20 21.12 1.49
N VAL A 12 7.36 19.86 1.91
CA VAL A 12 8.11 19.51 3.13
C VAL A 12 9.54 20.01 3.04
N GLU A 13 10.16 19.81 1.87
CA GLU A 13 11.50 20.28 1.58
C GLU A 13 11.64 21.80 1.65
N MET A 14 10.74 22.55 1.00
CA MET A 14 10.69 24.01 1.05
C MET A 14 10.48 24.52 2.48
N VAL A 15 9.61 23.87 3.24
CA VAL A 15 9.34 24.21 4.65
C VAL A 15 10.61 24.07 5.48
N LEU A 16 11.36 22.97 5.32
CA LEU A 16 12.64 22.79 6.01
C LEU A 16 13.64 23.87 5.61
N ASP A 17 13.77 24.19 4.32
CA ASP A 17 14.70 25.22 3.85
C ASP A 17 14.38 26.61 4.46
N LYS A 18 13.08 26.96 4.57
CA LYS A 18 12.63 28.19 5.24
C LYS A 18 12.90 28.17 6.74
N LEU A 19 12.62 27.05 7.42
CA LEU A 19 12.89 26.88 8.84
C LEU A 19 14.39 27.06 9.15
N LEU A 20 15.26 26.45 8.34
CA LEU A 20 16.71 26.55 8.51
C LEU A 20 17.19 28.01 8.38
N HIS A 21 16.71 28.73 7.36
CA HIS A 21 17.04 30.14 7.17
C HIS A 21 16.51 31.03 8.29
N LEU A 22 15.23 30.91 8.64
CA LEU A 22 14.58 31.77 9.63
C LEU A 22 15.15 31.54 11.03
N LEU A 23 15.28 30.28 11.42
CA LEU A 23 15.78 29.90 12.73
C LEU A 23 17.31 29.92 12.78
N LYS A 24 18.03 30.17 11.67
CA LYS A 24 19.49 30.03 11.50
C LYS A 24 20.03 28.80 12.25
N VAL A 25 19.48 27.64 11.93
CA VAL A 25 19.83 26.33 12.49
C VAL A 25 20.56 25.50 11.43
N ASP A 26 21.32 24.53 11.89
CA ASP A 26 22.27 23.80 11.04
C ASP A 26 21.63 22.61 10.32
N TYR A 27 20.55 22.07 10.90
CA TYR A 27 19.90 20.87 10.40
C TYR A 27 18.41 20.83 10.71
N GLY A 28 17.64 20.23 9.81
CA GLY A 28 16.22 19.95 10.00
C GLY A 28 15.82 18.65 9.31
N TRP A 29 14.84 17.96 9.88
CA TRP A 29 14.39 16.67 9.39
C TRP A 29 12.89 16.47 9.57
N VAL A 30 12.33 15.60 8.73
CA VAL A 30 10.98 15.07 8.86
C VAL A 30 11.02 13.55 8.75
N GLN A 31 10.42 12.90 9.73
CA GLN A 31 10.16 11.46 9.73
C GLN A 31 8.66 11.22 9.74
N LEU A 32 8.18 10.28 8.93
CA LEU A 32 6.77 9.86 8.93
C LEU A 32 6.64 8.42 9.42
N VAL A 33 5.53 8.15 10.09
CA VAL A 33 5.18 6.80 10.52
C VAL A 33 4.80 5.98 9.30
N SER A 34 5.55 4.92 9.05
CA SER A 34 5.27 3.94 8.01
C SER A 34 3.99 3.17 8.30
N SER A 35 3.12 3.04 7.29
CA SER A 35 1.89 2.27 7.39
C SER A 35 2.12 0.75 7.47
N GLN A 36 3.31 0.27 7.09
CA GLN A 36 3.62 -1.15 7.00
C GLN A 36 4.03 -1.75 8.36
N ASP A 37 4.91 -1.05 9.08
CA ASP A 37 5.62 -1.56 10.25
C ASP A 37 5.54 -0.61 11.46
N ARG A 38 4.80 0.51 11.34
CA ARG A 38 4.69 1.59 12.33
C ARG A 38 6.02 2.23 12.75
N ASN A 39 7.08 2.01 11.98
CA ASN A 39 8.38 2.62 12.23
C ASN A 39 8.44 4.03 11.64
N LEU A 40 9.22 4.91 12.27
CA LEU A 40 9.52 6.21 11.69
C LEU A 40 10.53 6.05 10.57
N ARG A 41 10.23 6.65 9.41
CA ARG A 41 11.14 6.69 8.27
C ARG A 41 11.45 8.13 7.92
N LEU A 42 12.72 8.43 7.73
CA LEU A 42 13.12 9.74 7.21
C LEU A 42 12.55 9.95 5.81
N VAL A 43 11.76 11.01 5.65
CA VAL A 43 11.20 11.38 4.34
C VAL A 43 11.82 12.65 3.78
N ALA A 44 12.37 13.52 4.63
CA ALA A 44 13.06 14.73 4.19
C ALA A 44 14.10 15.17 5.22
N SER A 45 15.18 15.78 4.73
CA SER A 45 16.18 16.45 5.56
C SER A 45 16.83 17.61 4.81
N ARG A 46 17.33 18.60 5.56
CA ARG A 46 18.08 19.77 5.08
C ARG A 46 19.20 20.13 6.04
N GLY A 47 20.30 20.64 5.51
CA GLY A 47 21.56 20.92 6.23
C GLY A 47 22.78 20.38 5.47
N ARG A 48 24.00 20.71 5.91
CA ARG A 48 25.24 20.31 5.20
C ARG A 48 25.39 18.77 5.18
N ARG A 49 25.27 18.19 3.98
CA ARG A 49 25.12 16.74 3.73
C ARG A 49 26.30 15.84 4.14
N SER A 50 27.55 16.32 4.13
CA SER A 50 28.72 15.40 4.13
C SER A 50 29.01 14.71 5.47
N GLU A 51 28.42 15.14 6.58
CA GLU A 51 28.70 14.57 7.92
C GLU A 51 27.51 13.78 8.50
N MET A 52 26.40 13.66 7.75
CA MET A 52 25.10 13.26 8.30
C MET A 52 24.59 11.91 7.81
N MET A 53 25.17 11.34 6.74
CA MET A 53 24.77 10.05 6.17
C MET A 53 24.71 8.90 7.19
N PRO A 54 25.70 8.73 8.09
CA PRO A 54 25.64 7.67 9.12
C PRO A 54 24.48 7.87 10.09
N MET A 55 24.15 9.12 10.42
CA MET A 55 23.09 9.47 11.36
C MET A 55 21.69 9.17 10.80
N LEU A 56 21.47 9.42 9.51
CA LEU A 56 20.17 9.16 8.87
C LEU A 56 19.80 7.67 8.91
N SER A 57 20.77 6.80 8.60
CA SER A 57 20.58 5.34 8.66
C SER A 57 20.39 4.84 10.10
N LEU A 58 21.05 5.48 11.09
CA LEU A 58 20.91 5.11 12.50
C LEU A 58 19.58 5.58 13.11
N MET A 59 19.06 6.75 12.70
CA MET A 59 17.76 7.28 13.14
C MET A 59 16.57 6.42 12.71
N ASP A 60 16.70 5.71 11.58
CA ASP A 60 15.68 4.75 11.14
C ASP A 60 15.75 3.42 11.93
N SER A 61 16.86 3.14 12.62
CA SER A 61 17.10 1.88 13.34
C SER A 61 16.92 1.96 14.87
N GLN A 62 17.02 3.16 15.47
CA GLN A 62 17.04 3.35 16.92
C GLN A 62 15.77 4.06 17.42
N ARG A 63 14.99 3.34 18.24
CA ARG A 63 13.61 3.62 18.69
C ARG A 63 13.42 4.71 19.76
N ASN A 64 14.18 5.81 19.77
CA ASN A 64 14.32 6.54 21.04
C ASN A 64 13.73 7.98 21.04
N LEU A 65 14.17 8.90 20.17
CA LEU A 65 13.61 10.28 20.13
C LEU A 65 12.26 10.33 19.43
N GLY A 66 12.17 9.69 18.27
CA GLY A 66 10.99 9.73 17.43
C GLY A 66 9.76 9.13 18.11
N GLU A 67 9.90 7.99 18.79
CA GLU A 67 8.80 7.36 19.54
C GLU A 67 8.29 8.26 20.67
N ARG A 68 9.19 8.90 21.43
CA ARG A 68 8.81 9.83 22.51
C ARG A 68 8.01 11.01 22.00
N VAL A 69 8.37 11.53 20.83
CA VAL A 69 7.63 12.61 20.18
C VAL A 69 6.28 12.10 19.67
N VAL A 70 6.25 10.90 19.08
CA VAL A 70 5.03 10.24 18.61
C VAL A 70 4.01 10.03 19.73
N VAL A 71 4.48 9.63 20.92
CA VAL A 71 3.65 9.33 22.10
C VAL A 71 2.98 10.56 22.71
N GLY A 72 3.47 11.78 22.48
CA GLY A 72 2.76 12.94 23.05
C GLY A 72 3.52 14.24 23.14
N SER A 73 4.83 14.17 23.32
CA SER A 73 5.54 15.30 23.92
C SER A 73 6.46 15.97 22.91
N LYS A 74 6.31 17.29 22.75
CA LYS A 74 7.38 18.10 22.17
C LYS A 74 8.66 17.86 22.98
N VAL A 75 9.77 17.66 22.29
CA VAL A 75 11.07 17.50 22.91
C VAL A 75 11.86 18.76 22.64
N VAL A 76 12.22 19.46 23.70
CA VAL A 76 13.09 20.64 23.68
C VAL A 76 14.37 20.26 24.42
N VAL A 77 15.51 20.46 23.78
CA VAL A 77 16.85 20.19 24.32
C VAL A 77 17.70 21.45 24.10
N PRO A 78 17.79 22.35 25.09
CA PRO A 78 18.57 23.58 24.98
C PRO A 78 20.09 23.34 24.99
N ASP A 79 20.54 22.25 25.63
CA ASP A 79 21.95 21.86 25.69
C ASP A 79 22.09 20.33 25.79
N LEU A 80 22.44 19.69 24.68
CA LEU A 80 22.68 18.25 24.57
C LEU A 80 23.82 17.77 25.48
N SER A 81 24.78 18.64 25.82
CA SER A 81 25.87 18.25 26.74
C SER A 81 25.42 18.08 28.19
N ARG A 82 24.20 18.51 28.52
CA ARG A 82 23.60 18.38 29.85
C ARG A 82 22.41 17.42 29.86
N ASP A 83 22.16 16.72 28.76
CA ASP A 83 20.98 15.89 28.56
C ASP A 83 21.37 14.43 28.37
N SER A 84 21.10 13.60 29.39
CA SER A 84 21.43 12.18 29.40
C SER A 84 20.27 11.29 28.93
N ARG A 85 19.26 11.85 28.25
CA ARG A 85 18.11 11.06 27.81
C ARG A 85 18.51 10.12 26.66
N ASP A 86 18.11 8.86 26.79
CA ASP A 86 18.31 7.84 25.76
C ASP A 86 17.71 8.30 24.42
N GLY A 87 18.48 8.11 23.34
CA GLY A 87 18.09 8.50 21.98
C GLY A 87 18.58 9.84 21.47
N LEU A 88 19.26 10.63 22.30
CA LEU A 88 19.84 11.92 21.91
C LEU A 88 21.35 11.84 21.62
N SER A 89 22.00 10.75 22.00
CA SER A 89 23.45 10.54 21.86
C SER A 89 23.96 10.69 20.43
N LEU A 90 23.20 10.21 19.44
CA LEU A 90 23.54 10.35 18.02
C LEU A 90 23.62 11.82 17.58
N PHE A 91 22.77 12.68 18.11
CA PHE A 91 22.82 14.11 17.81
C PHE A 91 24.05 14.77 18.44
N GLY A 92 24.41 14.38 19.67
CA GLY A 92 25.64 14.84 20.33
C GLY A 92 26.90 14.40 19.59
N LEU A 93 26.96 13.13 19.17
CA LEU A 93 28.07 12.57 18.36
C LEU A 93 28.20 13.27 17.00
N ALA A 94 27.08 13.72 16.41
CA ALA A 94 27.06 14.50 15.19
C ALA A 94 27.42 15.99 15.38
N GLY A 95 27.82 16.38 16.60
CA GLY A 95 28.26 17.75 16.92
C GLY A 95 27.12 18.73 17.18
N PHE A 96 25.87 18.28 17.28
CA PHE A 96 24.77 19.16 17.68
C PHE A 96 24.82 19.47 19.18
N ARG A 97 24.42 20.68 19.52
CA ARG A 97 24.41 21.24 20.87
C ARG A 97 23.01 21.54 21.37
N SER A 98 22.05 21.79 20.48
CA SER A 98 20.64 21.93 20.84
C SER A 98 19.74 21.34 19.77
N LEU A 99 18.54 20.89 20.17
CA LEU A 99 17.51 20.45 19.23
C LEU A 99 16.10 20.68 19.77
N VAL A 100 15.15 20.79 18.84
CA VAL A 100 13.72 20.74 19.11
C VAL A 100 13.09 19.76 18.12
N ALA A 101 12.22 18.90 18.63
CA ALA A 101 11.43 17.97 17.84
C ALA A 101 9.98 17.99 18.31
N VAL A 102 9.05 18.04 17.36
CA VAL A 102 7.61 18.12 17.63
C VAL A 102 6.84 17.13 16.77
N PRO A 103 5.70 16.64 17.24
CA PRO A 103 4.89 15.68 16.49
C PRO A 103 4.14 16.36 15.35
N ILE A 104 4.11 15.71 14.20
CA ILE A 104 3.20 16.03 13.10
C ILE A 104 1.86 15.36 13.39
N ARG A 105 0.81 16.15 13.62
CA ARG A 105 -0.50 15.64 14.04
C ARG A 105 -1.60 16.06 13.09
N THR A 106 -2.50 15.11 12.86
CA THR A 106 -3.85 15.37 12.35
C THR A 106 -4.84 14.78 13.36
N TYR A 107 -5.63 13.76 12.99
CA TYR A 107 -6.42 12.95 13.93
C TYR A 107 -5.57 11.93 14.72
N ARG A 108 -4.35 11.66 14.26
CA ARG A 108 -3.34 10.85 14.92
C ARG A 108 -1.95 11.44 14.69
N THR A 109 -0.95 11.00 15.45
CA THR A 109 0.44 11.37 15.15
C THR A 109 0.86 10.67 13.86
N GLN A 110 1.24 11.45 12.85
CA GLN A 110 1.68 10.97 11.54
C GLN A 110 3.19 10.97 11.40
N GLY A 111 3.92 11.64 12.30
CA GLY A 111 5.36 11.73 12.21
C GLY A 111 5.97 12.72 13.19
N VAL A 112 7.20 13.10 12.91
CA VAL A 112 8.03 14.01 13.68
C VAL A 112 8.69 15.00 12.74
N ILE A 113 8.71 16.28 13.12
CA ILE A 113 9.56 17.31 12.51
C ILE A 113 10.50 17.85 13.57
N GLY A 114 11.76 18.07 13.20
CA GLY A 114 12.75 18.57 14.13
C GLY A 114 13.80 19.46 13.48
N VAL A 115 14.45 20.26 14.33
CA VAL A 115 15.58 21.12 14.00
C VAL A 115 16.68 20.96 15.03
N ALA A 116 17.93 21.09 14.61
CA ALA A 116 19.10 21.01 15.48
C ALA A 116 20.13 22.08 15.12
N SER A 117 20.88 22.53 16.13
CA SER A 117 22.01 23.46 15.94
C SER A 117 23.28 22.94 16.59
N ARG A 118 24.42 23.20 15.96
CA ARG A 118 25.79 22.99 16.47
C ARG A 118 26.23 24.08 17.45
N THR A 119 25.49 25.19 17.50
CA THR A 119 25.70 26.25 18.50
C THR A 119 24.72 26.08 19.66
N LYS A 120 25.05 26.64 20.83
CA LYS A 120 24.10 26.74 21.96
C LYS A 120 23.03 27.79 21.66
N LYS A 121 22.21 27.53 20.65
CA LYS A 121 21.09 28.38 20.28
C LYS A 121 19.94 28.11 21.23
N ARG A 122 19.28 29.18 21.70
CA ARG A 122 17.98 29.08 22.36
C ARG A 122 16.96 28.58 21.35
N LEU A 123 16.76 27.27 21.35
CA LEU A 123 15.59 26.64 20.76
C LEU A 123 14.59 26.47 21.91
N ASP A 124 13.94 27.58 22.25
CA ASP A 124 13.08 27.73 23.42
C ASP A 124 11.61 27.38 23.08
N LYS A 125 10.69 27.82 23.94
CA LYS A 125 9.26 27.48 23.82
C LYS A 125 8.67 28.06 22.55
N GLU A 126 9.10 29.26 22.18
CA GLU A 126 8.68 30.03 21.02
C GLU A 126 9.09 29.31 19.74
N VAL A 127 10.32 28.80 19.67
CA VAL A 127 10.77 27.95 18.54
C VAL A 127 9.94 26.67 18.46
N ALA A 128 9.66 26.03 19.60
CA ALA A 128 8.84 24.83 19.61
C ALA A 128 7.38 25.09 19.20
N GLU A 129 6.82 26.25 19.55
CA GLU A 129 5.47 26.66 19.14
C GLU A 129 5.40 26.96 17.64
N LEU A 130 6.39 27.67 17.09
CA LEU A 130 6.53 27.83 15.65
C LEU A 130 6.62 26.49 14.94
N LEU A 131 7.45 25.57 15.46
CA LEU A 131 7.63 24.26 14.85
C LEU A 131 6.33 23.44 14.93
N MET A 132 5.54 23.57 16.00
CA MET A 132 4.21 22.96 16.12
C MET A 132 3.23 23.50 15.08
N THR A 133 3.21 24.81 14.83
CA THR A 133 2.38 25.41 13.78
C THR A 133 2.76 24.86 12.41
N VAL A 134 4.06 24.80 12.12
CA VAL A 134 4.57 24.24 10.87
C VAL A 134 4.25 22.75 10.76
N ALA A 135 4.36 21.98 11.85
CA ALA A 135 4.00 20.57 11.90
C ALA A 135 2.51 20.36 11.57
N GLY A 136 1.63 21.25 12.02
CA GLY A 136 0.21 21.22 11.68
C GLY A 136 -0.04 21.46 10.19
N LEU A 137 0.63 22.45 9.59
CA LEU A 137 0.53 22.72 8.14
C LEU A 137 1.03 21.55 7.30
N VAL A 138 2.18 20.98 7.67
CA VAL A 138 2.75 19.79 7.02
C VAL A 138 1.79 18.61 7.16
N GLY A 139 1.26 18.36 8.35
CA GLY A 139 0.30 17.28 8.60
C GLY A 139 -0.97 17.41 7.75
N ALA A 140 -1.52 18.62 7.63
CA ALA A 140 -2.68 18.87 6.79
C ALA A 140 -2.41 18.58 5.31
N ALA A 141 -1.28 19.07 4.78
CA ALA A 141 -0.90 18.86 3.39
C ALA A 141 -0.65 17.36 3.08
N LEU A 142 0.03 16.65 3.96
CA LEU A 142 0.25 15.20 3.83
C LEU A 142 -1.07 14.43 3.86
N ASN A 143 -2.02 14.84 4.72
CA ASN A 143 -3.33 14.21 4.79
C ASN A 143 -4.16 14.43 3.51
N VAL A 144 -4.14 15.65 2.95
CA VAL A 144 -4.79 15.93 1.66
C VAL A 144 -4.19 15.08 0.54
N ALA A 145 -2.86 14.98 0.47
CA ALA A 145 -2.18 14.16 -0.52
C ALA A 145 -2.55 12.67 -0.41
N GLU A 146 -2.60 12.13 0.81
CA GLU A 146 -2.97 10.72 1.03
C GLU A 146 -4.43 10.44 0.68
N LEU A 147 -5.36 11.34 1.04
CA LEU A 147 -6.77 11.22 0.64
C LEU A 147 -6.93 11.25 -0.90
N GLY A 148 -6.20 12.13 -1.58
CA GLY A 148 -6.18 12.20 -3.04
C GLY A 148 -5.66 10.90 -3.66
N ARG A 149 -4.58 10.33 -3.12
CA ARG A 149 -4.03 9.05 -3.59
C ARG A 149 -5.03 7.90 -3.42
N ILE A 150 -5.68 7.81 -2.26
CA ILE A 150 -6.70 6.78 -1.99
C ILE A 150 -7.88 6.94 -2.96
N ALA A 151 -8.31 8.17 -3.25
CA ALA A 151 -9.39 8.41 -4.21
C ALA A 151 -9.02 7.98 -5.63
N LEU A 152 -7.81 8.31 -6.09
CA LEU A 152 -7.30 7.91 -7.41
C LEU A 152 -7.15 6.39 -7.54
N ASP A 153 -6.65 5.72 -6.51
CA ASP A 153 -6.49 4.26 -6.52
C ASP A 153 -7.86 3.56 -6.58
N ARG A 154 -8.86 4.07 -5.85
CA ARG A 154 -10.24 3.55 -5.92
C ARG A 154 -10.86 3.75 -7.29
N GLU A 155 -10.63 4.89 -7.92
CA GLU A 155 -11.15 5.14 -9.26
C GLU A 155 -10.53 4.18 -10.28
N ARG A 156 -9.21 4.00 -10.23
CA ARG A 156 -8.50 3.01 -11.06
C ARG A 156 -9.04 1.59 -10.86
N GLN A 157 -9.33 1.22 -9.62
CA GLN A 157 -9.93 -0.08 -9.30
C GLN A 157 -11.32 -0.21 -9.94
N ARG A 158 -12.18 0.82 -9.84
CA ARG A 158 -13.52 0.81 -10.46
C ARG A 158 -13.46 0.67 -11.96
N VAL A 159 -12.61 1.47 -12.63
CA VAL A 159 -12.45 1.39 -14.09
C VAL A 159 -11.94 0.01 -14.51
N ALA A 160 -10.96 -0.55 -13.80
CA ALA A 160 -10.47 -1.91 -14.08
C ALA A 160 -11.56 -2.98 -13.90
N GLU A 161 -12.41 -2.84 -12.88
CA GLU A 161 -13.54 -3.74 -12.65
C GLU A 161 -14.62 -3.62 -13.74
N GLU A 162 -14.95 -2.41 -14.19
CA GLU A 162 -15.92 -2.18 -15.27
C GLU A 162 -15.42 -2.74 -16.61
N VAL A 163 -14.17 -2.49 -16.97
CA VAL A 163 -13.54 -3.06 -18.18
C VAL A 163 -13.55 -4.59 -18.12
N SER A 164 -13.20 -5.19 -16.98
CA SER A 164 -13.23 -6.65 -16.83
C SER A 164 -14.63 -7.25 -17.02
N LYS A 165 -15.69 -6.53 -16.61
CA LYS A 165 -17.08 -6.96 -16.78
C LYS A 165 -17.51 -6.86 -18.24
N GLU A 166 -17.17 -5.78 -18.94
CA GLU A 166 -17.46 -5.63 -20.37
C GLU A 166 -16.77 -6.71 -21.20
N GLU A 167 -15.52 -7.06 -20.89
CA GLU A 167 -14.81 -8.16 -21.56
C GLU A 167 -15.49 -9.51 -21.32
N THR A 168 -15.95 -9.80 -20.09
CA THR A 168 -16.68 -11.04 -19.81
C THR A 168 -18.05 -11.10 -20.51
N VAL A 169 -18.79 -9.99 -20.55
CA VAL A 169 -20.10 -9.93 -21.22
C VAL A 169 -19.94 -10.05 -22.74
N ALA A 170 -18.91 -9.43 -23.31
CA ALA A 170 -18.58 -9.56 -24.73
C ALA A 170 -18.18 -11.00 -25.08
N ALA A 171 -17.37 -11.66 -24.24
CA ALA A 171 -16.99 -13.05 -24.41
C ALA A 171 -18.19 -14.00 -24.34
N GLU A 172 -19.08 -13.84 -23.35
CA GLU A 172 -20.29 -14.66 -23.22
C GLU A 172 -21.29 -14.41 -24.36
N SER A 173 -21.43 -13.17 -24.81
CA SER A 173 -22.27 -12.83 -25.97
C SER A 173 -21.76 -13.45 -27.27
N SER A 174 -20.44 -13.48 -27.48
CA SER A 174 -19.83 -14.10 -28.66
C SER A 174 -20.03 -15.62 -28.66
N TYR A 175 -19.78 -16.27 -27.51
CA TYR A 175 -20.02 -17.71 -27.34
C TYR A 175 -21.48 -18.10 -27.57
N ARG A 176 -22.42 -17.29 -27.07
CA ARG A 176 -23.85 -17.56 -27.23
C ARG A 176 -24.35 -17.32 -28.67
N SER A 177 -23.79 -16.34 -29.38
CA SER A 177 -24.10 -16.09 -30.79
C SER A 177 -23.64 -17.23 -31.68
N GLU A 178 -22.46 -17.80 -31.44
CA GLU A 178 -21.93 -18.93 -32.22
C GLU A 178 -22.77 -20.20 -32.05
N LEU A 179 -23.22 -20.49 -30.81
CA LEU A 179 -24.11 -21.63 -30.54
C LEU A 179 -25.49 -21.47 -31.19
N THR A 180 -26.03 -20.24 -31.20
CA THR A 180 -27.34 -19.96 -31.81
C THR A 180 -27.26 -20.13 -33.33
N ASN A 181 -26.25 -19.53 -33.97
CA ASN A 181 -26.05 -19.66 -35.42
C ASN A 181 -25.76 -21.10 -35.86
N GLY A 182 -24.98 -21.86 -35.08
CA GLY A 182 -24.71 -23.27 -35.35
C GLY A 182 -25.95 -24.16 -35.23
N SER A 183 -26.83 -23.89 -34.27
CA SER A 183 -28.09 -24.63 -34.10
C SER A 183 -29.11 -24.37 -35.20
N GLU A 184 -29.18 -23.14 -35.71
CA GLU A 184 -30.03 -22.79 -36.87
C GLU A 184 -29.54 -23.45 -38.16
N LEU A 185 -28.21 -23.49 -38.38
CA LEU A 185 -27.61 -24.21 -39.52
C LEU A 185 -27.89 -25.72 -39.49
N LEU A 186 -27.88 -26.34 -38.31
CA LEU A 186 -28.20 -27.76 -38.14
C LEU A 186 -29.69 -28.04 -38.41
N ALA A 187 -30.58 -27.16 -37.94
CA ALA A 187 -32.03 -27.29 -38.17
C ALA A 187 -32.41 -27.10 -39.65
N VAL A 188 -31.70 -26.23 -40.39
CA VAL A 188 -31.88 -26.08 -41.85
C VAL A 188 -31.41 -27.35 -42.58
N ALA A 189 -30.28 -27.93 -42.18
CA ALA A 189 -29.77 -29.18 -42.77
C ALA A 189 -30.68 -30.40 -42.50
N GLU A 190 -31.34 -30.45 -41.36
CA GLU A 190 -32.32 -31.51 -41.04
C GLU A 190 -33.68 -31.30 -41.73
N GLY A 191 -34.04 -30.06 -42.06
CA GLY A 191 -35.26 -29.72 -42.81
C GLY A 191 -35.21 -30.12 -44.29
N ASP A 192 -34.02 -30.07 -44.92
CA ASP A 192 -33.83 -30.40 -46.33
C ASP A 192 -33.76 -31.92 -46.63
N PHE A 193 -33.82 -32.79 -45.60
CA PHE A 193 -33.77 -34.25 -45.79
C PHE A 193 -35.14 -34.94 -45.91
N LYS A 194 -36.25 -34.18 -46.02
CA LYS A 194 -37.59 -34.73 -46.27
C LYS A 194 -38.14 -34.26 -47.62
N GLU A 195 -37.68 -34.89 -48.70
CA GLU A 195 -38.52 -35.29 -49.84
C GLU A 195 -37.66 -35.89 -50.95
N SER A 196 -37.78 -37.21 -51.19
CA SER A 196 -37.85 -37.80 -52.54
C SER A 196 -38.05 -39.32 -52.50
N PRO A 197 -38.58 -39.90 -53.61
CA PRO A 197 -39.74 -40.79 -53.52
C PRO A 197 -39.42 -42.29 -53.53
N ASP A 198 -40.42 -43.00 -53.04
CA ASP A 198 -40.69 -44.43 -53.12
C ASP A 198 -40.22 -45.08 -54.44
N VAL A 199 -39.25 -45.99 -54.35
CA VAL A 199 -39.00 -47.05 -55.34
C VAL A 199 -38.71 -48.33 -54.57
N GLY A 200 -39.69 -49.24 -54.59
CA GLY A 200 -39.60 -50.52 -53.92
C GLY A 200 -38.58 -51.47 -54.54
N THR A 201 -38.01 -52.33 -53.70
CA THR A 201 -37.52 -53.66 -54.09
C THR A 201 -37.60 -54.63 -52.92
N SER A 202 -38.38 -55.70 -53.15
CA SER A 202 -38.17 -57.10 -52.80
C SER A 202 -37.22 -57.48 -51.65
N LYS A 203 -37.82 -58.17 -50.65
CA LYS A 203 -37.36 -59.32 -49.84
C LYS A 203 -35.89 -59.75 -49.97
N VAL A 204 -35.19 -59.81 -48.82
CA VAL A 204 -34.50 -61.01 -48.30
C VAL A 204 -34.49 -60.94 -46.75
N GLU A 205 -35.01 -61.99 -46.10
CA GLU A 205 -34.74 -62.40 -44.70
C GLU A 205 -33.74 -63.59 -44.76
N PRO A 206 -33.16 -64.07 -43.64
CA PRO A 206 -32.95 -63.48 -42.31
C PRO A 206 -31.49 -63.69 -41.80
N GLU A 207 -31.14 -63.18 -40.62
CA GLU A 207 -30.53 -64.04 -39.58
C GLU A 207 -30.59 -63.36 -38.21
N GLU A 208 -31.16 -64.10 -37.26
CA GLU A 208 -31.11 -63.85 -35.83
C GLU A 208 -29.68 -64.07 -35.35
N ASP A 209 -29.13 -63.18 -34.52
CA ASP A 209 -28.52 -63.69 -33.29
C ASP A 209 -28.56 -62.67 -32.17
N SER A 210 -28.45 -63.25 -31.00
CA SER A 210 -29.07 -62.90 -29.75
C SER A 210 -28.10 -62.23 -28.78
N ALA A 211 -28.72 -61.73 -27.70
CA ALA A 211 -28.19 -61.73 -26.34
C ALA A 211 -27.47 -60.48 -25.80
N GLY A 212 -28.09 -59.96 -24.73
CA GLY A 212 -27.41 -59.45 -23.52
C GLY A 212 -27.10 -57.95 -23.54
N GLY A 213 -27.68 -57.07 -22.72
CA GLY A 213 -28.26 -57.25 -21.40
C GLY A 213 -27.30 -56.73 -20.31
N VAL A 214 -27.85 -55.90 -19.41
CA VAL A 214 -27.39 -55.53 -18.05
C VAL A 214 -26.44 -54.32 -18.00
N GLU A 215 -26.92 -53.12 -17.62
CA GLU A 215 -27.19 -52.57 -16.25
C GLU A 215 -25.92 -52.26 -15.43
N VAL A 216 -25.60 -50.98 -15.14
CA VAL A 216 -26.01 -50.11 -13.99
C VAL A 216 -25.06 -50.23 -12.78
N PHE A 217 -24.97 -49.10 -12.04
CA PHE A 217 -24.32 -48.77 -10.76
C PHE A 217 -22.98 -48.04 -10.87
N GLY A 218 -22.74 -46.91 -10.19
CA GLY A 218 -23.48 -46.29 -9.09
C GLY A 218 -22.49 -45.85 -8.00
N ASP A 219 -22.20 -44.55 -7.95
CA ASP A 219 -22.05 -43.65 -6.79
C ASP A 219 -21.50 -44.19 -5.44
N HIS A 220 -20.45 -43.55 -4.88
CA HIS A 220 -20.47 -42.92 -3.53
C HIS A 220 -19.09 -42.43 -3.03
N SER A 221 -19.02 -41.12 -2.76
CA SER A 221 -18.68 -40.50 -1.47
C SER A 221 -17.27 -40.56 -0.83
N ARG A 222 -16.71 -39.35 -0.64
CA ARG A 222 -16.00 -38.76 0.54
C ARG A 222 -14.99 -39.60 1.36
N LYS A 223 -13.85 -38.98 1.67
CA LYS A 223 -13.52 -38.48 3.04
C LYS A 223 -12.27 -37.59 3.15
N MET A 224 -12.37 -36.64 4.07
CA MET A 224 -11.36 -35.74 4.65
C MET A 224 -10.14 -36.46 5.24
N THR A 225 -9.00 -35.77 5.35
CA THR A 225 -8.12 -35.93 6.52
C THR A 225 -7.43 -34.61 6.91
N THR A 226 -7.64 -34.26 8.17
CA THR A 226 -7.07 -33.17 8.97
C THR A 226 -5.63 -33.50 9.38
N PHE A 227 -4.74 -32.49 9.49
CA PHE A 227 -3.51 -32.63 10.30
C PHE A 227 -3.28 -31.40 11.18
N ARG A 228 -3.14 -31.66 12.49
CA ARG A 228 -2.92 -30.71 13.59
C ARG A 228 -1.76 -31.29 14.42
N ARG A 229 -0.73 -30.49 14.70
CA ARG A 229 0.23 -30.63 15.81
C ARG A 229 1.33 -29.58 15.64
N THR A 230 1.98 -28.97 16.64
CA THR A 230 1.75 -28.74 18.08
C THR A 230 2.85 -27.74 18.50
N HIS A 231 2.57 -27.01 19.57
CA HIS A 231 3.53 -26.27 20.39
C HIS A 231 4.77 -27.09 20.78
N GLN A 232 5.90 -26.40 20.98
CA GLN A 232 6.83 -26.72 22.06
C GLN A 232 7.48 -25.44 22.59
N GLU A 233 7.33 -25.25 23.90
CA GLU A 233 7.95 -24.23 24.74
C GLU A 233 9.43 -24.54 25.01
N GLY A 234 10.20 -23.48 25.28
CA GLY A 234 11.54 -23.47 25.84
C GLY A 234 11.88 -22.05 26.27
#